data_AF-A0A0L0HI75-F1
#
_entry.id   AF-A0A0L0HI75-F1
#
_cell.length_a   1.000
_cell.length_b   1.000
_cell.length_c   1.000
_cell.angle_alpha   90.00
_cell.angle_beta   90.00
_cell.angle_gamma   90.00
#
_symmetry.space_group_name_H-M   'P 1'
#
loop_
_entity.id
_entity.type
_entity.pdbx_description
1 polymer ?
#
loop_
_entity_poly.entity_id
_entity_poly.type
_entity_poly.pdbx_seq_one_letter_code
_entity_poly.pdbx_strand_id
1 'polypeptide(L)'
;MVKVPLSKSWSLEHPERLNYIIANDDSYSQETYPHVAGLTLTRLRSNIQRTIMNRLRANNVDTSQMSAASFGFLTAGVTETAETLDTIMELLNNHMEVTDEDMIEALQLRESTIEDVGSAMADIDGYGRERFYVWSWPILVEDLYRLIEDWEEDELNPEEVYHWLSPFLLLPEEQRGKTCYIRYVGKSEYPSVPYKRFVTDSKQREGGLLCRFTTILERKFPDSCTAGRTFEFTKATLEAFAAPRLRDDRERFIIGFFGSDSLLNQQLGGYYGTYTPSSEDHTLFTSLET
;
A
#
# COMPACT_ATOMS: atom_id res chain seq x y z
N MET A 1 -21.10 26.49 -5.13
CA MET A 1 -20.20 25.73 -6.02
C MET A 1 -20.99 25.34 -7.26
N VAL A 2 -20.55 25.79 -8.43
CA VAL A 2 -21.09 25.33 -9.72
C VAL A 2 -20.51 23.94 -9.92
N LYS A 3 -21.35 22.89 -9.92
CA LYS A 3 -20.92 21.56 -10.34
C LYS A 3 -20.59 21.67 -11.84
N VAL A 4 -19.30 21.74 -12.16
CA VAL A 4 -18.84 21.54 -13.54
C VAL A 4 -19.28 20.12 -13.90
N PRO A 5 -20.11 19.92 -14.94
CA PRO A 5 -20.43 18.59 -15.41
C PRO A 5 -19.10 17.96 -15.82
N LEU A 6 -18.71 16.85 -15.19
CA LEU A 6 -17.62 16.02 -15.71
C LEU A 6 -17.94 15.76 -17.18
N SER A 7 -17.00 16.08 -18.07
CA SER A 7 -17.13 15.68 -19.46
C SER A 7 -17.32 14.17 -19.52
N LYS A 8 -17.99 13.70 -20.57
CA LYS A 8 -18.37 12.31 -20.72
C LYS A 8 -17.12 11.41 -20.71
N SER A 9 -16.84 10.85 -19.54
CA SER A 9 -16.08 9.63 -19.30
C SER A 9 -14.61 9.68 -19.70
N TRP A 10 -13.77 9.84 -18.66
CA TRP A 10 -12.33 9.58 -18.67
C TRP A 10 -11.93 8.27 -19.37
N SER A 11 -12.77 7.23 -19.28
CA SER A 11 -12.56 5.93 -19.94
C SER A 11 -12.91 5.90 -21.44
N LEU A 12 -13.73 6.82 -21.95
CA LEU A 12 -14.10 6.90 -23.38
C LEU A 12 -13.21 7.88 -24.14
N GLU A 13 -12.64 8.87 -23.46
CA GLU A 13 -11.71 9.84 -24.09
C GLU A 13 -10.28 9.28 -24.22
N HIS A 14 -9.94 8.21 -23.49
CA HIS A 14 -8.62 7.57 -23.51
C HIS A 14 -8.68 6.02 -23.63
N PRO A 15 -9.20 5.46 -24.74
CA PRO A 15 -9.31 4.02 -24.93
C PRO A 15 -7.95 3.28 -24.84
N GLU A 16 -6.85 3.94 -25.18
CA GLU A 16 -5.49 3.44 -25.00
C GLU A 16 -5.13 3.13 -23.55
N ARG A 17 -5.70 3.88 -22.58
CA ARG A 17 -5.44 3.67 -21.14
C ARG A 17 -6.23 2.49 -20.61
N LEU A 18 -7.49 2.37 -21.00
CA LEU A 18 -8.29 1.19 -20.70
C LEU A 18 -7.59 -0.07 -21.25
N ASN A 19 -7.05 0.01 -22.47
CA ASN A 19 -6.29 -1.09 -23.07
C ASN A 19 -4.98 -1.37 -22.33
N TYR A 20 -4.21 -0.34 -21.94
CA TYR A 20 -2.99 -0.52 -21.14
C TYR A 20 -3.29 -1.21 -19.81
N ILE A 21 -4.33 -0.77 -19.11
CA ILE A 21 -4.72 -1.32 -17.82
C ILE A 21 -5.23 -2.75 -17.99
N ILE A 22 -6.10 -3.03 -18.96
CA ILE A 22 -6.54 -4.40 -19.27
C ILE A 22 -5.36 -5.31 -19.67
N ALA A 23 -4.35 -4.77 -20.37
CA ALA A 23 -3.21 -5.56 -20.84
C ALA A 23 -2.18 -5.84 -19.76
N ASN A 24 -2.02 -4.94 -18.78
CA ASN A 24 -1.01 -5.07 -17.72
C ASN A 24 -1.59 -5.55 -16.39
N ASP A 25 -2.91 -5.59 -16.25
CA ASP A 25 -3.54 -5.97 -15.02
C ASP A 25 -4.08 -7.40 -15.05
N ASP A 26 -3.27 -8.34 -14.56
CA ASP A 26 -3.70 -9.72 -14.30
C ASP A 26 -4.84 -9.80 -13.25
N SER A 27 -5.06 -8.74 -12.46
CA SER A 27 -6.16 -8.65 -11.48
C SER A 27 -7.50 -8.25 -12.08
N TYR A 28 -7.54 -7.84 -13.36
CA TYR A 28 -8.80 -7.58 -14.08
C TYR A 28 -9.64 -8.82 -14.36
N SER A 29 -9.15 -10.01 -13.99
CA SER A 29 -10.08 -11.08 -13.67
C SER A 29 -10.83 -10.69 -12.39
N GLN A 30 -11.95 -9.98 -12.58
CA GLN A 30 -13.05 -9.94 -11.62
C GLN A 30 -13.63 -11.35 -11.43
N GLU A 31 -12.80 -12.34 -11.12
CA GLU A 31 -13.25 -13.46 -10.35
C GLU A 31 -13.69 -12.84 -9.03
N THR A 32 -15.01 -12.64 -8.89
CA THR A 32 -15.64 -12.56 -7.58
C THR A 32 -14.96 -13.63 -6.74
N TYR A 33 -14.09 -13.19 -5.83
CA TYR A 33 -13.39 -14.12 -4.96
C TYR A 33 -14.50 -14.89 -4.28
N PRO A 34 -14.60 -16.20 -4.51
CA PRO A 34 -15.74 -16.96 -4.01
C PRO A 34 -15.76 -16.73 -2.50
N HIS A 35 -16.84 -16.12 -1.98
CA HIS A 35 -17.05 -15.96 -0.53
C HIS A 35 -16.54 -17.22 0.13
N VAL A 36 -15.53 -17.09 0.99
CA VAL A 36 -14.64 -18.23 1.23
C VAL A 36 -15.24 -19.11 2.31
N ALA A 37 -16.38 -19.72 1.99
CA ALA A 37 -17.02 -20.74 2.80
C ALA A 37 -15.99 -21.84 3.06
N GLY A 38 -15.54 -21.95 4.31
CA GLY A 38 -14.53 -22.93 4.73
C GLY A 38 -13.07 -22.47 4.58
N LEU A 39 -12.79 -21.16 4.49
CA LEU A 39 -11.44 -20.66 4.75
C LEU A 39 -11.07 -20.91 6.21
N THR A 40 -9.92 -21.54 6.42
CA THR A 40 -9.33 -21.69 7.76
C THR A 40 -8.16 -20.73 7.89
N LEU A 41 -7.79 -20.35 9.11
CA LEU A 41 -6.63 -19.49 9.34
C LEU A 41 -5.33 -20.06 8.73
N THR A 42 -5.17 -21.39 8.76
CA THR A 42 -4.04 -22.07 8.12
C THR A 42 -4.03 -21.88 6.60
N ARG A 43 -5.19 -21.98 5.93
CA ARG A 43 -5.30 -21.73 4.49
C ARG A 43 -5.08 -20.27 4.15
N LEU A 44 -5.64 -19.35 4.95
CA LEU A 44 -5.43 -17.91 4.82
C LEU A 44 -3.92 -17.58 4.88
N ARG A 45 -3.21 -18.06 5.91
CA ARG A 45 -1.77 -17.85 6.06
C ARG A 45 -0.97 -18.33 4.85
N SER A 46 -1.26 -19.54 4.36
CA SER A 46 -0.61 -20.08 3.16
C SER A 46 -0.89 -19.25 1.91
N ASN A 47 -2.12 -18.74 1.76
CA ASN A 47 -2.49 -17.87 0.65
C ASN A 47 -1.75 -16.54 0.71
N ILE A 48 -1.79 -15.86 1.85
CA ILE A 48 -1.10 -14.58 2.00
C ILE A 48 0.40 -14.76 1.74
N GLN A 49 1.04 -15.76 2.35
CA GLN A 49 2.46 -16.02 2.14
C GLN A 49 2.76 -16.26 0.66
N ARG A 50 1.99 -17.12 -0.02
CA ARG A 50 2.18 -17.40 -1.45
C ARG A 50 2.03 -16.13 -2.29
N THR A 51 0.99 -15.34 -2.06
CA THR A 51 0.73 -14.10 -2.79
C THR A 51 1.86 -13.10 -2.61
N ILE A 52 2.29 -12.83 -1.37
CA ILE A 52 3.40 -11.91 -1.08
C ILE A 52 4.68 -12.38 -1.75
N MET A 53 5.03 -13.66 -1.62
CA MET A 53 6.27 -14.19 -2.19
C MET A 53 6.27 -14.14 -3.72
N ASN A 54 5.11 -14.34 -4.35
CA ASN A 54 4.95 -14.18 -5.79
C ASN A 54 5.13 -12.71 -6.21
N ARG A 55 4.49 -11.76 -5.52
CA ARG A 55 4.63 -10.32 -5.76
C ARG A 55 6.07 -9.84 -5.61
N LEU A 56 6.75 -10.29 -4.55
CA LEU A 56 8.16 -9.94 -4.32
C LEU A 56 9.08 -10.50 -5.41
N ARG A 57 8.86 -11.74 -5.88
CA ARG A 57 9.64 -12.32 -6.98
C ARG A 57 9.38 -11.65 -8.32
N ALA A 58 8.13 -11.29 -8.62
CA ALA A 58 7.77 -10.54 -9.82
C ALA A 58 8.53 -9.20 -9.87
N ASN A 59 8.82 -8.64 -8.69
CA ASN A 59 9.61 -7.43 -8.51
C ASN A 59 11.12 -7.68 -8.29
N ASN A 60 11.64 -8.84 -8.68
CA ASN A 60 13.07 -9.20 -8.61
C ASN A 60 13.70 -9.11 -7.20
N VAL A 61 12.90 -9.27 -6.15
CA VAL A 61 13.38 -9.33 -4.75
C VAL A 61 13.89 -10.74 -4.43
N ASP A 62 15.11 -10.86 -3.87
CA ASP A 62 15.61 -12.13 -3.34
C ASP A 62 14.75 -12.62 -2.16
N THR A 63 13.99 -13.69 -2.41
CA THR A 63 13.13 -14.33 -1.41
C THR A 63 13.72 -15.61 -0.80
N SER A 64 14.98 -15.96 -1.13
CA SER A 64 15.58 -17.25 -0.77
C SER A 64 15.74 -17.48 0.74
N GLN A 65 15.88 -16.42 1.53
CA GLN A 65 16.03 -16.49 2.99
C GLN A 65 14.75 -16.09 3.74
N MET A 66 13.69 -15.73 3.03
CA MET A 66 12.42 -15.35 3.65
C MET A 66 11.67 -16.61 4.13
N SER A 67 11.42 -16.69 5.43
CA SER A 67 10.76 -17.85 6.05
C SER A 67 9.32 -17.56 6.45
N ALA A 68 8.48 -18.61 6.50
CA ALA A 68 7.09 -18.51 6.97
C ALA A 68 6.98 -17.94 8.40
N ALA A 69 7.97 -18.20 9.25
CA ALA A 69 8.01 -17.66 10.61
C ALA A 69 8.11 -16.13 10.63
N SER A 70 8.81 -15.54 9.64
CA SER A 70 9.00 -14.09 9.54
C SER A 70 7.72 -13.34 9.14
N PHE A 71 6.74 -14.07 8.61
CA PHE A 71 5.42 -13.57 8.20
C PHE A 71 4.39 -13.57 9.34
N GLY A 72 4.63 -14.34 10.41
CA GLY A 72 3.61 -14.64 11.44
C GLY A 72 2.93 -13.43 12.06
N PHE A 73 3.58 -12.26 12.06
CA PHE A 73 3.03 -11.01 12.59
C PHE A 73 1.79 -10.50 11.86
N LEU A 74 1.65 -10.72 10.54
CA LEU A 74 0.51 -10.23 9.75
C LEU A 74 -0.79 -10.94 10.11
N THR A 75 -0.70 -12.13 10.72
CA THR A 75 -1.87 -12.92 11.14
C THR A 75 -1.82 -13.27 12.62
N ALA A 76 -0.94 -12.63 13.38
CA ALA A 76 -0.82 -12.87 14.81
C ALA A 76 -2.06 -12.29 15.49
N GLY A 77 -2.77 -13.09 16.29
CA GLY A 77 -3.96 -12.68 17.03
C GLY A 77 -5.14 -12.21 16.16
N VAL A 78 -5.19 -12.62 14.89
CA VAL A 78 -6.38 -12.49 14.04
C VAL A 78 -7.48 -13.40 14.60
N THR A 79 -8.70 -12.89 14.69
CA THR A 79 -9.89 -13.66 15.06
C THR A 79 -10.30 -14.56 13.90
N GLU A 80 -10.58 -15.84 14.16
CA GLU A 80 -11.01 -16.81 13.13
C GLU A 80 -12.52 -16.72 12.82
N THR A 81 -13.03 -15.51 12.61
CA THR A 81 -14.40 -15.26 12.12
C THR A 81 -14.39 -15.18 10.60
N ALA A 82 -15.45 -15.67 9.94
CA ALA A 82 -15.55 -15.64 8.48
C ALA A 82 -15.38 -14.23 7.91
N GLU A 83 -16.04 -13.24 8.52
CA GLU A 83 -15.94 -11.82 8.16
C GLU A 83 -14.50 -11.31 8.20
N THR A 84 -13.77 -11.51 9.30
CA THR A 84 -12.37 -11.09 9.40
C THR A 84 -11.47 -11.78 8.38
N LEU A 85 -11.66 -13.08 8.13
CA LEU A 85 -10.87 -13.81 7.14
C LEU A 85 -11.15 -13.31 5.71
N ASP A 86 -12.41 -13.00 5.40
CA ASP A 86 -12.83 -12.41 4.12
C ASP A 86 -12.23 -11.01 3.96
N THR A 87 -12.30 -10.14 4.98
CA THR A 87 -11.68 -8.79 4.95
C THR A 87 -10.17 -8.87 4.73
N ILE A 88 -9.46 -9.84 5.32
CA ILE A 88 -8.01 -9.99 5.07
C ILE A 88 -7.74 -10.40 3.62
N MET A 89 -8.59 -11.25 3.02
CA MET A 89 -8.47 -11.60 1.61
C MET A 89 -8.79 -10.41 0.71
N GLU A 90 -9.80 -9.60 1.05
CA GLU A 90 -10.09 -8.33 0.35
C GLU A 90 -8.91 -7.36 0.45
N LEU A 91 -8.31 -7.19 1.63
CA LEU A 91 -7.10 -6.38 1.81
C LEU A 91 -5.93 -6.89 0.98
N LEU A 92 -5.75 -8.21 0.89
CA LEU A 92 -4.67 -8.80 0.12
C LEU A 92 -4.83 -8.53 -1.38
N ASN A 93 -6.06 -8.55 -1.89
CA ASN A 93 -6.34 -8.50 -3.33
C ASN A 93 -6.67 -7.09 -3.84
N ASN A 94 -7.37 -6.29 -3.04
CA ASN A 94 -7.88 -4.97 -3.41
C ASN A 94 -8.03 -4.07 -2.18
N HIS A 95 -6.89 -3.71 -1.62
CA HIS A 95 -6.85 -2.97 -0.36
C HIS A 95 -7.51 -1.59 -0.42
N MET A 96 -7.62 -0.99 -1.60
CA MET A 96 -8.15 0.36 -1.80
C MET A 96 -9.66 0.44 -1.59
N GLU A 97 -10.38 -0.70 -1.64
CA GLU A 97 -11.82 -0.78 -1.39
C GLU A 97 -12.17 -1.03 0.08
N VAL A 98 -11.23 -1.52 0.87
CA VAL A 98 -11.45 -1.85 2.28
C VAL A 98 -11.35 -0.59 3.14
N THR A 99 -12.28 -0.39 4.07
CA THR A 99 -12.26 0.81 4.94
C THR A 99 -11.10 0.79 5.93
N ASP A 100 -10.80 1.95 6.51
CA ASP A 100 -9.80 2.03 7.58
C ASP A 100 -10.25 1.23 8.81
N GLU A 101 -11.54 1.30 9.16
CA GLU A 101 -12.13 0.57 10.27
C GLU A 101 -11.99 -0.94 10.08
N ASP A 102 -12.36 -1.46 8.90
CA ASP A 102 -12.25 -2.88 8.57
C ASP A 102 -10.78 -3.33 8.54
N MET A 103 -9.88 -2.49 8.01
CA MET A 103 -8.44 -2.78 8.00
C MET A 103 -7.86 -2.86 9.43
N ILE A 104 -8.22 -1.91 10.29
CA ILE A 104 -7.77 -1.86 11.68
C ILE A 104 -8.23 -3.11 12.42
N GLU A 105 -9.50 -3.48 12.28
CA GLU A 105 -10.06 -4.66 12.93
C GLU A 105 -9.42 -5.95 12.40
N ALA A 106 -9.35 -6.10 11.08
CA ALA A 106 -8.85 -7.30 10.44
C ALA A 106 -7.36 -7.58 10.72
N LEU A 107 -6.53 -6.52 10.69
CA LEU A 107 -5.09 -6.63 10.91
C LEU A 107 -4.67 -6.33 12.36
N GLN A 108 -5.63 -6.01 13.24
CA GLN A 108 -5.39 -5.65 14.64
C GLN A 108 -4.40 -4.48 14.78
N LEU A 109 -4.58 -3.46 13.94
CA LEU A 109 -3.73 -2.26 13.93
C LEU A 109 -4.09 -1.34 15.10
N ARG A 110 -3.16 -0.45 15.43
CA ARG A 110 -3.39 0.62 16.39
C ARG A 110 -3.21 1.95 15.69
N GLU A 111 -4.17 2.85 15.77
CA GLU A 111 -3.97 4.21 15.28
C GLU A 111 -2.84 4.90 16.05
N SER A 112 -1.90 5.51 15.33
CA SER A 112 -0.85 6.34 15.91
C SER A 112 -1.27 7.80 15.87
N THR A 113 -1.18 8.47 17.03
CA THR A 113 -1.67 9.83 17.21
C THR A 113 -0.59 10.73 17.81
N ILE A 114 -0.93 12.00 18.02
CA ILE A 114 -0.06 12.97 18.70
C ILE A 114 0.32 12.54 20.13
N GLU A 115 -0.52 11.76 20.81
CA GLU A 115 -0.27 11.29 22.18
C GLU A 115 0.92 10.32 22.24
N ASP A 116 1.14 9.56 21.16
CA ASP A 116 2.31 8.68 21.04
C ASP A 116 3.61 9.48 21.02
N VAL A 117 3.60 10.70 20.49
CA VAL A 117 4.79 11.55 20.46
C VAL A 117 5.23 11.90 21.88
N GLY A 118 4.28 12.25 22.75
CA GLY A 118 4.55 12.54 24.16
C GLY A 118 5.02 11.30 24.91
N SER A 119 4.35 10.16 24.69
CA SER A 119 4.71 8.89 25.32
C SER A 119 6.11 8.42 24.89
N ALA A 120 6.46 8.59 23.62
CA ALA A 120 7.76 8.20 23.08
C ALA A 120 8.94 9.02 23.62
N MET A 121 8.68 10.24 24.10
CA MET A 121 9.72 11.04 24.75
C MET A 121 10.00 10.56 26.18
N ALA A 122 9.09 9.80 26.80
CA ALA A 122 9.20 9.33 28.18
C ALA A 122 9.75 7.90 28.29
N ASP A 123 9.53 7.05 27.29
CA ASP A 123 10.02 5.66 27.29
C ASP A 123 11.45 5.58 26.73
N ILE A 124 12.45 5.47 27.61
CA ILE A 124 13.86 5.35 27.23
C ILE A 124 14.18 3.94 26.71
N ASP A 125 13.46 2.92 27.18
CA ASP A 125 13.72 1.52 26.85
C ASP A 125 13.29 1.17 25.41
N GLY A 126 12.45 2.01 24.80
CA GLY A 126 12.06 1.90 23.40
C GLY A 126 13.13 2.30 22.39
N TYR A 127 14.26 2.90 22.80
CA TYR A 127 15.24 3.49 21.87
C TYR A 127 15.76 2.50 20.82
N GLY A 128 15.69 2.89 19.54
CA GLY A 128 16.13 2.07 18.41
C GLY A 128 15.15 0.99 17.96
N ARG A 129 14.00 0.80 18.65
CA ARG A 129 12.96 -0.10 18.15
C ARG A 129 12.41 0.39 16.81
N GLU A 130 12.21 -0.52 15.88
CA GLU A 130 11.58 -0.21 14.61
C GLU A 130 10.10 -0.54 14.64
N ARG A 131 9.29 0.42 14.21
CA ARG A 131 7.84 0.32 14.09
C ARG A 131 7.46 0.43 12.62
N PHE A 132 6.47 -0.35 12.22
CA PHE A 132 5.95 -0.39 10.86
C PHE A 132 4.53 0.13 10.86
N TYR A 133 4.16 0.86 9.81
CA TYR A 133 2.87 1.53 9.74
C TYR A 133 2.35 1.61 8.31
N VAL A 134 1.06 1.90 8.22
CA VAL A 134 0.37 2.30 7.00
C VAL A 134 -0.28 3.67 7.23
N TRP A 135 -0.10 4.60 6.29
CA TRP A 135 -0.93 5.78 6.17
C TRP A 135 -2.06 5.49 5.21
N SER A 136 -3.22 6.08 5.48
CA SER A 136 -4.42 5.90 4.66
C SER A 136 -5.09 7.24 4.47
N TRP A 137 -5.46 7.55 3.23
CA TRP A 137 -6.26 8.72 2.89
C TRP A 137 -7.57 8.27 2.24
N PRO A 138 -8.73 8.54 2.87
CA PRO A 138 -10.01 8.33 2.22
C PRO A 138 -10.22 9.41 1.14
N ILE A 139 -10.48 8.98 -0.08
CA ILE A 139 -10.77 9.85 -1.22
C ILE A 139 -11.99 9.33 -1.97
N LEU A 140 -12.83 10.21 -2.51
CA LEU A 140 -13.88 9.77 -3.41
C LEU A 140 -13.24 9.26 -4.71
N VAL A 141 -13.77 8.18 -5.26
CA VAL A 141 -13.30 7.63 -6.55
C VAL A 141 -13.35 8.71 -7.64
N GLU A 142 -14.41 9.54 -7.67
CA GLU A 142 -14.51 10.69 -8.56
C GLU A 142 -13.38 11.73 -8.38
N ASP A 143 -12.96 11.98 -7.14
CA ASP A 143 -11.88 12.92 -6.85
C ASP A 143 -10.50 12.33 -7.15
N LEU A 144 -10.34 11.00 -7.05
CA LEU A 144 -9.15 10.29 -7.51
C LEU A 144 -8.96 10.43 -9.03
N TYR A 145 -10.03 10.30 -9.83
CA TYR A 145 -9.95 10.56 -11.28
C TYR A 145 -9.48 11.98 -11.58
N ARG A 146 -10.07 12.98 -10.92
CA ARG A 146 -9.67 14.39 -11.07
C ARG A 146 -8.23 14.65 -10.67
N LEU A 147 -7.77 14.02 -9.58
CA LEU A 147 -6.37 14.13 -9.14
C LEU A 147 -5.41 13.63 -10.23
N ILE A 148 -5.78 12.56 -10.94
CA ILE A 148 -4.96 11.97 -12.00
C ILE A 148 -5.01 12.81 -13.28
N GLU A 149 -6.18 13.33 -13.65
CA GLU A 149 -6.32 14.33 -14.72
C GLU A 149 -5.39 15.53 -14.50
N ASP A 150 -5.35 16.06 -13.27
CA ASP A 150 -4.49 17.19 -12.93
C ASP A 150 -3.01 16.86 -13.05
N TRP A 151 -2.62 15.64 -12.65
CA TRP A 151 -1.26 15.17 -12.82
C TRP A 151 -0.86 15.12 -14.28
N GLU A 152 -1.73 14.64 -15.15
CA GLU A 152 -1.47 14.61 -16.59
C GLU A 152 -1.35 16.02 -17.19
N GLU A 153 -2.20 16.96 -16.76
CA GLU A 153 -2.10 18.37 -17.14
C GLU A 153 -0.77 19.00 -16.71
N ASP A 154 -0.23 18.59 -15.55
CA ASP A 154 1.07 19.00 -15.03
C ASP A 154 2.24 18.18 -15.64
N GLU A 155 2.01 17.39 -16.69
CA GLU A 155 2.96 16.46 -17.34
C GLU A 155 3.56 15.42 -16.36
N LEU A 156 2.84 15.13 -15.29
CA LEU A 156 3.14 14.09 -14.32
C LEU A 156 2.35 12.85 -14.73
N ASN A 157 2.94 11.99 -15.55
CA ASN A 157 2.31 10.73 -15.95
C ASN A 157 3.05 9.51 -15.39
N PRO A 158 3.02 9.29 -14.06
CA PRO A 158 3.50 8.04 -13.49
C PRO A 158 2.58 6.91 -13.94
N GLU A 159 3.09 6.00 -14.78
CA GLU A 159 2.35 4.81 -15.24
C GLU A 159 1.76 4.02 -14.07
N GLU A 160 2.43 4.09 -12.93
CA GLU A 160 2.07 3.36 -11.73
C GLU A 160 0.73 3.82 -11.13
N VAL A 161 0.30 5.05 -11.39
CA VAL A 161 -0.95 5.60 -10.84
C VAL A 161 -2.17 5.04 -11.56
N TYR A 162 -1.99 4.46 -12.74
CA TYR A 162 -3.05 3.74 -13.43
C TYR A 162 -3.49 2.48 -12.67
N HIS A 163 -2.60 1.85 -11.90
CA HIS A 163 -2.97 0.72 -11.04
C HIS A 163 -3.95 1.13 -9.93
N TRP A 164 -3.96 2.39 -9.52
CA TRP A 164 -4.92 2.88 -8.51
C TRP A 164 -6.34 2.97 -9.06
N LEU A 165 -6.48 3.15 -10.37
CA LEU A 165 -7.79 3.25 -11.01
C LEU A 165 -8.38 1.90 -11.36
N SER A 166 -7.56 0.86 -11.53
CA SER A 166 -7.99 -0.46 -11.98
C SER A 166 -9.25 -0.98 -11.26
N PRO A 167 -9.32 -0.99 -9.91
CA PRO A 167 -10.51 -1.47 -9.20
C PRO A 167 -11.79 -0.70 -9.54
N PHE A 168 -11.65 0.54 -10.00
CA PHE A 168 -12.74 1.51 -10.13
C PHE A 168 -13.14 1.82 -11.57
N LEU A 169 -12.35 1.42 -12.56
CA LEU A 169 -12.55 1.77 -13.97
C LEU A 169 -13.87 1.25 -14.56
N LEU A 170 -14.32 0.08 -14.11
CA LEU A 170 -15.57 -0.52 -14.56
C LEU A 170 -16.77 -0.15 -13.68
N LEU A 171 -16.60 0.72 -12.67
CA LEU A 171 -17.71 1.10 -11.83
C LEU A 171 -18.73 1.94 -12.61
N PRO A 172 -20.04 1.60 -12.50
CA PRO A 172 -21.11 2.46 -12.99
C PRO A 172 -20.99 3.87 -12.40
N GLU A 173 -21.46 4.88 -13.14
CA GLU A 173 -21.35 6.28 -12.72
C GLU A 173 -21.97 6.52 -11.34
N GLU A 174 -23.07 5.83 -11.03
CA GLU A 174 -23.76 5.92 -9.74
C GLU A 174 -22.93 5.40 -8.56
N GLN A 175 -21.89 4.60 -8.84
CA GLN A 175 -20.98 4.04 -7.84
C GLN A 175 -19.67 4.82 -7.72
N ARG A 176 -19.43 5.85 -8.53
CA ARG A 176 -18.22 6.69 -8.45
C ARG A 176 -18.20 7.63 -7.25
N GLY A 177 -19.33 7.82 -6.59
CA GLY A 177 -19.42 8.51 -5.30
C GLY A 177 -18.93 7.68 -4.11
N LYS A 178 -18.42 6.47 -4.34
CA LYS A 178 -17.81 5.64 -3.29
C LYS A 178 -16.46 6.20 -2.85
N THR A 179 -16.13 5.98 -1.59
CA THR A 179 -14.80 6.25 -1.03
C THR A 179 -13.87 5.08 -1.33
N CYS A 180 -12.64 5.39 -1.76
CA CYS A 180 -11.51 4.47 -1.78
C CYS A 180 -10.38 4.99 -0.89
N TYR A 181 -9.36 4.16 -0.67
CA TYR A 181 -8.30 4.41 0.31
C TYR A 181 -6.93 4.30 -0.36
N ILE A 182 -6.27 5.46 -0.54
CA ILE A 182 -4.87 5.50 -0.99
C ILE A 182 -3.98 5.24 0.22
N ARG A 183 -3.04 4.30 0.09
CA ARG A 183 -2.22 3.87 1.23
C ARG A 183 -0.73 4.03 0.98
N TYR A 184 0.01 4.28 2.05
CA TYR A 184 1.46 4.35 2.08
C TYR A 184 1.97 3.45 3.19
N VAL A 185 2.92 2.56 2.91
CA VAL A 185 3.59 1.74 3.91
C VAL A 185 4.93 2.36 4.26
N GLY A 186 5.28 2.37 5.54
CA GLY A 186 6.60 2.81 5.96
C GLY A 186 7.01 2.26 7.31
N LYS A 187 8.18 2.71 7.74
CA LYS A 187 8.74 2.41 9.06
C LYS A 187 9.32 3.66 9.72
N SER A 188 9.47 3.58 11.03
CA SER A 188 10.10 4.62 11.86
C SER A 188 10.94 3.97 12.94
N GLU A 189 12.10 4.56 13.22
CA GLU A 189 12.93 4.20 14.35
C GLU A 189 12.58 5.08 15.55
N TYR A 190 12.30 4.44 16.67
CA TYR A 190 12.01 5.11 17.93
C TYR A 190 13.21 5.95 18.41
N PRO A 191 13.03 7.19 18.90
CA PRO A 191 11.79 7.78 19.45
C PRO A 191 10.88 8.44 18.43
N SER A 192 11.18 8.35 17.13
CA SER A 192 10.21 8.76 16.12
C SER A 192 9.07 7.74 16.09
N VAL A 193 7.84 8.24 16.22
CA VAL A 193 6.61 7.44 16.07
C VAL A 193 6.01 7.63 14.69
N PRO A 194 5.17 6.70 14.22
CA PRO A 194 4.52 6.78 12.91
C PRO A 194 3.83 8.13 12.64
N TYR A 195 3.02 8.63 13.59
CA TYR A 195 2.34 9.93 13.47
C TYR A 195 3.30 11.10 13.29
N LYS A 196 4.41 11.14 14.04
CA LYS A 196 5.43 12.19 13.91
C LYS A 196 6.04 12.16 12.50
N ARG A 197 6.28 10.96 11.97
CA ARG A 197 6.82 10.79 10.62
C ARG A 197 5.83 11.27 9.56
N PHE A 198 4.55 10.95 9.71
CA PHE A 198 3.46 11.45 8.85
C PHE A 198 3.47 12.98 8.76
N VAL A 199 3.45 13.66 9.91
CA VAL A 199 3.44 15.13 9.97
C VAL A 199 4.73 15.73 9.41
N THR A 200 5.88 15.09 9.67
CA THR A 200 7.19 15.58 9.20
C THR A 200 7.30 15.45 7.68
N ASP A 201 7.01 14.27 7.14
CA ASP A 201 7.16 13.99 5.71
C ASP A 201 6.14 14.79 4.88
N SER A 202 4.92 15.00 5.40
CA SER A 202 3.90 15.84 4.74
C SER A 202 4.32 17.31 4.64
N LYS A 203 5.22 17.79 5.50
CA LYS A 203 5.67 19.19 5.51
C LYS A 203 7.03 19.41 4.85
N GLN A 204 7.91 18.42 4.90
CA GLN A 204 9.32 18.57 4.55
C GLN A 204 9.70 17.92 3.22
N ARG A 205 8.89 17.00 2.68
CA ARG A 205 9.23 16.40 1.38
C ARG A 205 8.97 17.41 0.27
N GLU A 206 10.04 17.76 -0.44
CA GLU A 206 9.99 18.67 -1.59
C GLU A 206 9.73 17.96 -2.92
N GLY A 207 9.68 16.63 -2.95
CA GLY A 207 9.51 15.86 -4.19
C GLY A 207 9.07 14.41 -4.01
N GLY A 208 8.96 13.71 -5.13
CA GLY A 208 8.46 12.34 -5.23
C GLY A 208 6.93 12.26 -5.28
N LEU A 209 6.41 11.04 -5.51
CA LEU A 209 4.98 10.79 -5.69
C LEU A 209 4.14 11.22 -4.47
N LEU A 210 4.60 10.91 -3.26
CA LEU A 210 3.93 11.33 -2.02
C LEU A 210 3.76 12.85 -1.94
N CYS A 211 4.82 13.63 -2.20
CA CYS A 211 4.76 15.10 -2.16
C CYS A 211 3.76 15.65 -3.18
N ARG A 212 3.82 15.12 -4.41
CA ARG A 212 2.87 15.49 -5.48
C ARG A 212 1.43 15.17 -5.09
N PHE A 213 1.22 14.01 -4.47
CA PHE A 213 -0.10 13.54 -4.06
C PHE A 213 -0.65 14.45 -2.97
N THR A 214 0.11 14.66 -1.89
CA THR A 214 -0.34 15.50 -0.76
C THR A 214 -0.51 16.96 -1.17
N THR A 215 0.32 17.49 -2.09
CA THR A 215 0.19 18.87 -2.58
C THR A 215 -1.13 19.08 -3.33
N ILE A 216 -1.51 18.15 -4.20
CA ILE A 216 -2.81 18.25 -4.90
C ILE A 216 -3.96 18.01 -3.94
N LEU A 217 -3.84 17.02 -3.05
CA LEU A 217 -4.86 16.72 -2.06
C LEU A 217 -5.12 17.94 -1.16
N GLU A 218 -4.09 18.61 -0.65
CA GLU A 218 -4.23 19.84 0.15
C GLU A 218 -4.88 20.98 -0.65
N ARG A 219 -4.51 21.15 -1.93
CA ARG A 219 -5.00 22.22 -2.79
C ARG A 219 -6.45 22.04 -3.23
N LYS A 220 -6.85 20.82 -3.58
CA LYS A 220 -8.12 20.53 -4.27
C LYS A 220 -9.10 19.68 -3.45
N PHE A 221 -8.60 18.85 -2.54
CA PHE A 221 -9.39 17.92 -1.73
C PHE A 221 -9.00 18.00 -0.25
N PRO A 222 -9.07 19.20 0.37
CA PRO A 222 -8.54 19.43 1.72
C PRO A 222 -9.20 18.53 2.78
N ASP A 223 -10.45 18.14 2.59
CA ASP A 223 -11.16 17.20 3.48
C ASP A 223 -10.48 15.82 3.46
N SER A 224 -10.18 15.27 2.29
CA SER A 224 -9.40 14.01 2.16
C SER A 224 -7.97 14.15 2.69
N CYS A 225 -7.35 15.31 2.50
CA CYS A 225 -6.00 15.58 3.02
C CYS A 225 -5.96 15.56 4.56
N THR A 226 -6.95 16.20 5.20
CA THR A 226 -7.04 16.28 6.65
C THR A 226 -7.57 14.99 7.29
N ALA A 227 -8.31 14.18 6.53
CA ALA A 227 -8.77 12.85 6.95
C ALA A 227 -7.68 11.77 6.90
N GLY A 228 -6.46 12.09 6.45
CA GLY A 228 -5.34 11.15 6.45
C GLY A 228 -4.98 10.65 7.85
N ARG A 229 -4.91 9.33 8.02
CA ARG A 229 -4.64 8.67 9.30
C ARG A 229 -3.41 7.77 9.23
N THR A 230 -2.86 7.41 10.39
CA THR A 230 -1.67 6.54 10.52
C THR A 230 -1.98 5.35 11.41
N PHE A 231 -1.70 4.14 10.94
CA PHE A 231 -1.98 2.90 11.67
C PHE A 231 -0.71 2.06 11.82
N GLU A 232 -0.39 1.66 13.05
CA GLU A 232 0.81 0.92 13.42
C GLU A 232 0.53 -0.59 13.50
N PHE A 233 1.43 -1.37 12.88
CA PHE A 233 1.51 -2.82 13.05
C PHE A 233 2.24 -3.15 14.36
N THR A 234 1.52 -3.10 15.48
CA THR A 234 2.10 -3.32 16.82
C THR A 234 2.87 -4.64 16.91
N LYS A 235 2.35 -5.71 16.29
CA LYS A 235 2.95 -7.06 16.25
C LYS A 235 4.15 -7.17 15.28
N ALA A 236 4.38 -6.16 14.44
CA ALA A 236 5.53 -6.07 13.55
C ALA A 236 6.76 -5.41 14.19
N THR A 237 6.61 -4.80 15.38
CA THR A 237 7.68 -4.07 16.05
C THR A 237 8.92 -4.95 16.26
N LEU A 238 10.08 -4.40 15.93
CA LEU A 238 11.37 -5.05 16.09
C LEU A 238 12.20 -4.34 17.15
N GLU A 239 12.94 -5.13 17.94
CA GLU A 239 13.89 -4.60 18.92
C GLU A 239 15.09 -3.92 18.24
N ALA A 240 15.76 -3.02 18.95
CA ALA A 240 16.88 -2.24 18.44
C ALA A 240 18.05 -3.09 17.91
N PHE A 241 18.22 -4.31 18.40
CA PHE A 241 19.27 -5.24 17.96
C PHE A 241 18.79 -6.23 16.90
N ALA A 242 17.58 -6.06 16.35
CA ALA A 242 17.09 -6.89 15.24
C ALA A 242 18.02 -6.75 14.03
N ALA A 243 18.30 -7.87 13.37
CA ALA A 243 19.19 -7.91 12.21
C ALA A 243 18.67 -6.98 11.10
N PRO A 244 19.54 -6.20 10.42
CA PRO A 244 19.18 -5.32 9.30
C PRO A 244 18.26 -5.98 8.26
N ARG A 245 18.57 -7.21 7.86
CA ARG A 245 17.76 -7.98 6.90
C ARG A 245 16.34 -8.23 7.39
N LEU A 246 16.14 -8.55 8.67
CA LEU A 246 14.81 -8.80 9.22
C LEU A 246 13.93 -7.54 9.18
N ARG A 247 14.55 -6.36 9.34
CA ARG A 247 13.88 -5.06 9.28
C ARG A 247 13.40 -4.76 7.85
N ASP A 248 14.25 -5.04 6.86
CA ASP A 248 13.91 -4.92 5.44
C ASP A 248 12.84 -5.94 5.01
N ASP A 249 12.98 -7.20 5.41
CA ASP A 249 12.02 -8.26 5.11
C ASP A 249 10.64 -7.94 5.71
N ARG A 250 10.60 -7.35 6.91
CA ARG A 250 9.35 -6.94 7.56
C ARG A 250 8.59 -5.90 6.74
N GLU A 251 9.28 -4.87 6.27
CA GLU A 251 8.72 -3.84 5.41
C GLU A 251 8.25 -4.43 4.07
N ARG A 252 9.08 -5.27 3.43
CA ARG A 252 8.76 -5.99 2.19
C ARG A 252 7.52 -6.86 2.31
N PHE A 253 7.32 -7.55 3.43
CA PHE A 253 6.11 -8.34 3.63
C PHE A 253 4.86 -7.48 3.72
N ILE A 254 4.91 -6.31 4.38
CA ILE A 254 3.77 -5.40 4.46
C ILE A 254 3.49 -4.78 3.08
N ILE A 255 4.53 -4.36 2.36
CA ILE A 255 4.39 -3.84 1.00
C ILE A 255 3.82 -4.90 0.06
N GLY A 256 4.36 -6.12 0.07
CA GLY A 256 3.84 -7.21 -0.74
C GLY A 256 2.42 -7.64 -0.35
N PHE A 257 2.02 -7.44 0.91
CA PHE A 257 0.65 -7.71 1.37
C PHE A 257 -0.34 -6.77 0.69
N PHE A 258 -0.05 -5.47 0.65
CA PHE A 258 -0.88 -4.50 -0.05
C PHE A 258 -0.67 -4.50 -1.57
N GLY A 259 0.48 -4.97 -2.05
CA GLY A 259 0.88 -4.84 -3.46
C GLY A 259 1.55 -3.49 -3.70
N SER A 260 2.82 -3.51 -4.16
CA SER A 260 3.63 -2.30 -4.34
C SER A 260 3.00 -1.28 -5.29
N ASP A 261 2.32 -1.76 -6.32
CA ASP A 261 1.89 -0.94 -7.44
C ASP A 261 0.63 -0.13 -7.08
N SER A 262 -0.13 -0.61 -6.08
CA SER A 262 -1.30 0.06 -5.51
C SER A 262 -0.97 0.96 -4.32
N LEU A 263 0.30 0.99 -3.88
CA LEU A 263 0.77 1.85 -2.79
C LEU A 263 1.34 3.17 -3.31
N LEU A 264 1.24 4.18 -2.47
CA LEU A 264 1.81 5.51 -2.71
C LEU A 264 3.34 5.52 -2.61
N ASN A 265 3.93 4.58 -1.87
CA ASN A 265 5.36 4.27 -1.94
C ASN A 265 5.57 3.07 -2.87
N GLN A 266 6.09 3.33 -4.06
CA GLN A 266 6.51 2.30 -5.02
C GLN A 266 7.83 1.62 -4.66
N GLN A 267 8.47 2.04 -3.57
CA GLN A 267 9.66 1.37 -3.09
C GLN A 267 9.26 -0.01 -2.57
N LEU A 268 9.92 -1.04 -3.06
CA LEU A 268 9.73 -2.44 -2.61
C LEU A 268 10.14 -2.67 -1.15
N GLY A 269 10.68 -1.65 -0.49
CA GLY A 269 11.12 -1.69 0.89
C GLY A 269 12.56 -2.16 1.04
N GLY A 270 13.09 -1.85 2.22
CA GLY A 270 14.46 -2.17 2.61
C GLY A 270 15.52 -1.18 2.10
N TYR A 271 16.58 -1.04 2.89
CA TYR A 271 17.72 -0.18 2.56
C TYR A 271 18.82 -0.94 1.82
N TYR A 272 18.92 -2.25 2.08
CA TYR A 272 19.98 -3.08 1.49
C TYR A 272 19.49 -3.65 0.17
N GLY A 273 20.21 -3.30 -0.91
CA GLY A 273 19.91 -3.77 -2.26
C GLY A 273 19.93 -5.30 -2.31
N THR A 274 18.77 -5.90 -2.53
CA THR A 274 18.59 -7.34 -2.76
C THR A 274 18.08 -7.59 -4.18
N TYR A 275 18.54 -6.76 -5.14
CA TYR A 275 18.20 -6.95 -6.54
C TYR A 275 18.84 -8.24 -7.02
N THR A 276 18.00 -9.16 -7.47
CA THR A 276 18.44 -10.34 -8.20
C THR A 276 18.15 -10.09 -9.67
N PRO A 277 19.16 -9.97 -10.55
CA PRO A 277 18.91 -9.72 -11.97
C PRO A 277 18.04 -10.82 -12.56
N SER A 278 17.16 -10.44 -13.49
CA SER A 278 16.37 -11.41 -14.23
C SER A 278 17.30 -12.30 -15.08
N SER A 279 16.79 -13.46 -15.52
CA SER A 279 17.55 -14.30 -16.47
C SER A 279 17.84 -13.55 -17.78
N GLU A 280 16.98 -12.61 -18.17
CA GLU A 280 17.16 -11.76 -19.34
C GLU A 280 18.28 -10.75 -19.12
N ASP A 281 18.30 -10.06 -17.98
CA ASP A 281 19.38 -9.13 -17.61
C ASP A 281 20.73 -9.84 -17.54
N HIS A 282 20.75 -11.04 -16.95
CA HIS A 282 21.95 -11.86 -16.92
C HIS A 282 22.40 -12.25 -18.33
N THR A 283 21.48 -12.69 -19.19
CA THR A 283 21.79 -13.08 -20.58
C THR A 283 22.34 -11.88 -21.36
N LEU A 284 21.67 -10.73 -21.27
CA LEU A 284 22.11 -9.48 -21.87
C LEU A 284 23.51 -9.10 -21.38
N PHE A 285 23.73 -9.07 -20.06
CA PHE A 285 25.02 -8.74 -19.47
C PHE A 285 26.13 -9.67 -19.97
N THR A 286 25.89 -11.00 -19.98
CA THR A 286 26.87 -11.96 -20.51
C THR A 286 27.11 -11.83 -22.01
N SER A 287 26.17 -11.28 -22.78
CA SER A 287 26.31 -11.08 -24.22
C SER A 287 27.11 -9.84 -24.61
N LEU A 288 27.36 -8.91 -23.67
CA LEU A 288 28.06 -7.65 -23.95
C LEU A 288 29.58 -7.81 -24.13
N GLU A 289 30.16 -8.98 -23.86
CA GLU A 289 31.61 -9.28 -23.99
C GLU A 289 32.55 -8.20 -23.40
N THR A 290 32.10 -7.48 -22.36
CA THR A 290 32.86 -6.41 -21.68
C THR A 290 33.83 -6.93 -20.65
#